data_AF-B3TBF4-F1
#
_entry.id   AF-B3TBF4-F1
#
_cell.length_a   1.000
_cell.length_b   1.000
_cell.length_c   1.000
_cell.angle_alpha   90.00
_cell.angle_beta   90.00
_cell.angle_gamma   90.00
#
_symmetry.space_group_name_H-M   'P 1'
#
loop_
_entity.id
_entity.type
_entity.pdbx_description
1 polymer ?
#
loop_
_entity_poly.entity_id
_entity_poly.type
_entity_poly.pdbx_seq_one_letter_code
_entity_poly.pdbx_strand_id
1 'polypeptide(L)'
;MKITTLTSFFVLLSVVSMVAIVPSAFADVTVTNALGSSTPGCEDTNACFIPNPVTIDIGDTVTWENVDNAAHTVTSGTPGGDDVAVLFDSSLIMAGGASFSHTFDDAGTYDYFCMVHPWMAGSVIVEDEAEADAAAEAAEADAAAEATAEAEATAEAEAAAAAAIAALEAKQAAAEAAEAKQAAAAAAIAIIEAEQAAAAEAAAAEAAMAAAAPREPAIDLVDTLSYNISGGSVSSIITNSDDATLVVAVDASDDGELSITMDSNYITAFDDDSYFVLVNNEEVWFSQDGNNLTIPFEAGTEKIEIVGSAVVPEFGTIAMVVLAVAIISIIVITAKTKTQLIPKL
;
A
#
# COMPACT_ATOMS: atom_id res chain seq x y z
N MET A 1 -45.92 10.52 -21.81
CA MET A 1 -46.38 10.77 -23.19
C MET A 1 -45.31 10.21 -24.13
N LYS A 2 -45.69 9.25 -25.00
CA LYS A 2 -44.95 8.64 -26.14
C LYS A 2 -43.73 7.75 -25.78
N ILE A 3 -43.72 6.42 -25.93
CA ILE A 3 -44.00 5.48 -27.05
C ILE A 3 -42.72 5.15 -27.86
N THR A 4 -42.23 3.91 -27.65
CA THR A 4 -41.58 2.89 -28.54
C THR A 4 -40.41 3.20 -29.47
N THR A 5 -39.46 2.24 -29.51
CA THR A 5 -39.02 1.44 -30.70
C THR A 5 -38.16 0.24 -30.22
N LEU A 6 -38.60 -1.03 -30.36
CA LEU A 6 -38.47 -2.02 -31.47
C LEU A 6 -37.13 -2.81 -31.50
N THR A 7 -37.13 -4.11 -31.12
CA THR A 7 -37.10 -5.36 -31.97
C THR A 7 -35.70 -5.75 -32.50
N SER A 8 -35.13 -6.88 -32.06
CA SER A 8 -35.27 -8.26 -32.58
C SER A 8 -34.35 -8.56 -33.77
N PHE A 9 -33.42 -9.52 -33.64
CA PHE A 9 -32.96 -10.44 -34.69
C PHE A 9 -31.86 -11.36 -34.12
N PHE A 10 -32.11 -12.67 -34.00
CA PHE A 10 -31.09 -13.70 -34.25
C PHE A 10 -31.80 -14.98 -34.70
N VAL A 11 -31.47 -15.40 -35.92
CA VAL A 11 -32.09 -16.47 -36.70
C VAL A 11 -31.30 -17.76 -36.46
N LEU A 12 -32.00 -18.82 -36.07
CA LEU A 12 -31.52 -20.21 -36.06
C LEU A 12 -31.45 -20.74 -37.50
N LEU A 13 -30.29 -21.26 -37.92
CA LEU A 13 -30.12 -21.97 -39.19
C LEU A 13 -29.83 -23.45 -38.88
N SER A 14 -30.80 -24.34 -39.11
CA SER A 14 -30.59 -25.79 -39.05
C SER A 14 -29.99 -26.27 -40.37
N VAL A 15 -28.88 -26.99 -40.32
CA VAL A 15 -28.29 -27.69 -41.47
C VAL A 15 -28.78 -29.13 -41.43
N VAL A 16 -29.53 -29.56 -42.44
CA VAL A 16 -29.94 -30.96 -42.62
C VAL A 16 -28.91 -31.63 -43.51
N SER A 17 -28.19 -32.61 -42.95
CA SER A 17 -27.21 -33.47 -43.61
C SER A 17 -27.94 -34.50 -44.50
N MET A 18 -27.46 -34.69 -45.72
CA MET A 18 -27.95 -35.70 -46.66
C MET A 18 -26.79 -36.62 -47.01
N VAL A 19 -26.69 -37.74 -46.29
CA VAL A 19 -25.73 -38.82 -46.56
C VAL A 19 -26.22 -39.60 -47.78
N ALA A 20 -25.41 -39.62 -48.84
CA ALA A 20 -25.63 -40.47 -50.00
C ALA A 20 -24.98 -41.83 -49.75
N ILE A 21 -25.78 -42.91 -49.71
CA ILE A 21 -25.29 -44.28 -49.58
C ILE A 21 -24.74 -44.71 -50.96
N VAL A 22 -23.42 -44.77 -51.08
CA VAL A 22 -22.73 -45.37 -52.22
C VAL A 22 -22.64 -46.88 -51.95
N PRO A 23 -22.94 -47.79 -52.90
CA PRO A 23 -22.64 -49.19 -52.70
C PRO A 23 -21.11 -49.35 -52.60
N SER A 24 -20.62 -49.88 -51.48
CA SER A 24 -19.21 -50.23 -51.28
C SER A 24 -18.77 -51.13 -52.43
N ALA A 25 -17.75 -50.68 -53.16
CA ALA A 25 -17.08 -51.49 -54.14
C ALA A 25 -16.20 -52.48 -53.37
N PHE A 26 -16.57 -53.76 -53.34
CA PHE A 26 -15.74 -54.82 -52.76
C PHE A 26 -14.31 -54.69 -53.29
N ALA A 27 -13.35 -54.52 -52.41
CA ALA A 27 -11.95 -54.38 -52.77
C ALA A 27 -11.33 -55.78 -52.87
N ASP A 28 -10.77 -56.11 -54.03
CA ASP A 28 -9.95 -57.31 -54.19
C ASP A 28 -8.51 -56.98 -53.74
N VAL A 29 -8.05 -57.60 -52.65
CA VAL A 29 -6.69 -57.39 -52.12
C VAL A 29 -5.81 -58.61 -52.43
N THR A 30 -4.64 -58.38 -53.03
CA THR A 30 -3.70 -59.45 -53.35
C THR A 30 -2.58 -59.56 -52.33
N VAL A 31 -2.40 -60.75 -51.77
CA VAL A 31 -1.23 -61.16 -50.97
C VAL A 31 -0.34 -62.04 -51.82
N THR A 32 0.97 -61.82 -51.80
CA THR A 32 1.94 -62.60 -52.58
C THR A 32 2.90 -63.32 -51.66
N ASN A 33 3.28 -64.55 -52.01
CA ASN A 33 4.35 -65.25 -51.30
C ASN A 33 5.71 -64.65 -51.68
N ALA A 34 6.58 -64.40 -50.72
CA ALA A 34 7.93 -63.92 -51.04
C ALA A 34 8.74 -64.95 -51.83
N LEU A 35 9.57 -64.47 -52.76
CA LEU A 35 10.52 -65.31 -53.48
C LEU A 35 11.51 -65.98 -52.51
N GLY A 36 11.65 -67.30 -52.60
CA GLY A 36 12.50 -68.10 -51.70
C GLY A 36 11.89 -68.38 -50.33
N SER A 37 10.60 -68.07 -50.10
CA SER A 37 9.90 -68.33 -48.83
C SER A 37 9.78 -69.82 -48.49
N SER A 38 10.00 -70.70 -49.47
CA SER A 38 10.13 -72.15 -49.29
C SER A 38 11.37 -72.59 -48.51
N THR A 39 12.25 -71.66 -48.14
CA THR A 39 13.36 -71.88 -47.20
C THR A 39 13.22 -70.94 -46.00
N PRO A 40 13.57 -71.38 -44.78
CA PRO A 40 13.53 -70.52 -43.60
C PRO A 40 14.35 -69.23 -43.76
N GLY A 41 13.84 -68.12 -43.21
CA GLY A 41 14.46 -66.80 -43.14
C GLY A 41 13.49 -65.62 -43.36
N CYS A 42 12.32 -65.84 -43.98
CA CYS A 42 11.33 -64.78 -44.17
C CYS A 42 10.56 -64.45 -42.89
N GLU A 43 10.46 -65.41 -41.97
CA GLU A 43 9.78 -65.32 -40.68
C GLU A 43 10.42 -64.28 -39.74
N ASP A 44 11.73 -64.07 -39.85
CA ASP A 44 12.46 -63.07 -39.04
C ASP A 44 11.97 -61.63 -39.33
N THR A 45 11.35 -61.41 -40.49
CA THR A 45 10.84 -60.12 -40.94
C THR A 45 9.32 -60.11 -41.16
N ASN A 46 8.64 -61.22 -40.85
CA ASN A 46 7.22 -61.45 -41.15
C ASN A 46 6.84 -61.21 -42.63
N ALA A 47 7.81 -61.32 -43.54
CA ALA A 47 7.64 -61.02 -44.96
C ALA A 47 7.45 -62.27 -45.83
N CYS A 48 7.01 -63.39 -45.25
CA CYS A 48 6.72 -64.62 -46.01
C CYS A 48 5.50 -64.47 -46.92
N PHE A 49 4.48 -63.76 -46.44
CA PHE A 49 3.32 -63.28 -47.18
C PHE A 49 3.40 -61.75 -47.25
N ILE A 50 3.06 -61.15 -48.38
CA ILE A 50 3.21 -59.71 -48.60
C ILE A 50 1.94 -59.14 -49.24
N PRO A 51 1.22 -58.20 -48.58
CA PRO A 51 1.47 -57.68 -47.24
C PRO A 51 1.14 -58.70 -46.13
N ASN A 52 1.67 -58.47 -44.93
CA ASN A 52 1.35 -59.24 -43.73
C ASN A 52 1.53 -58.38 -42.46
N PRO A 53 0.47 -58.11 -41.68
CA PRO A 53 -0.92 -58.49 -41.93
C PRO A 53 -1.50 -57.78 -43.17
N VAL A 54 -2.61 -58.29 -43.69
CA VAL A 54 -3.46 -57.58 -44.65
C VAL A 54 -4.73 -57.12 -43.94
N THR A 55 -5.12 -55.86 -44.11
CA THR A 55 -6.36 -55.30 -43.55
C THR A 55 -7.36 -55.09 -44.67
N ILE A 56 -8.60 -55.52 -44.46
CA ILE A 56 -9.73 -55.44 -45.40
C ILE A 56 -11.03 -55.12 -44.64
N ASP A 57 -12.09 -54.80 -45.36
CA ASP A 57 -13.42 -54.59 -44.77
C ASP A 57 -14.28 -55.86 -44.82
N ILE A 58 -15.32 -55.92 -43.99
CA ILE A 58 -16.30 -57.02 -44.03
C ILE A 58 -16.85 -57.19 -45.46
N GLY A 59 -16.76 -58.41 -45.98
CA GLY A 59 -17.24 -58.80 -47.31
C GLY A 59 -16.18 -58.73 -48.41
N ASP A 60 -14.97 -58.24 -48.10
CA ASP A 60 -13.86 -58.21 -49.06
C ASP A 60 -13.25 -59.59 -49.30
N THR A 61 -12.55 -59.69 -50.45
CA THR A 61 -11.89 -60.92 -50.89
C THR A 61 -10.39 -60.75 -50.92
N VAL A 62 -9.68 -61.63 -50.22
CA VAL A 62 -8.21 -61.72 -50.30
C VAL A 62 -7.84 -62.78 -51.33
N THR A 63 -6.94 -62.43 -52.24
CA THR A 63 -6.35 -63.34 -53.23
C THR A 63 -4.88 -63.56 -52.91
N TRP A 64 -4.49 -64.80 -52.63
CA TRP A 64 -3.11 -65.19 -52.47
C TRP A 64 -2.53 -65.68 -53.79
N GLU A 65 -1.43 -65.09 -54.23
CA GLU A 65 -0.70 -65.48 -55.44
C GLU A 65 0.68 -66.07 -55.10
N ASN A 66 0.95 -67.26 -55.63
CA ASN A 66 2.23 -67.91 -55.48
C ASN A 66 3.20 -67.50 -56.59
N VAL A 67 3.96 -66.43 -56.33
CA VAL A 67 5.04 -65.97 -57.20
C VAL A 67 6.40 -66.66 -56.92
N ASP A 68 6.47 -67.54 -55.92
CA ASP A 68 7.68 -68.30 -55.58
C ASP A 68 7.95 -69.43 -56.60
N ASN A 69 9.14 -70.03 -56.50
CA ASN A 69 9.57 -71.16 -57.34
C ASN A 69 9.20 -72.54 -56.78
N ALA A 70 8.59 -72.60 -55.59
CA ALA A 70 8.06 -73.82 -55.00
C ALA A 70 6.55 -73.70 -54.68
N ALA A 71 5.89 -74.84 -54.51
CA ALA A 71 4.47 -74.89 -54.20
C ALA A 71 4.21 -74.53 -52.74
N HIS A 72 3.12 -73.83 -52.48
CA HIS A 72 2.73 -73.35 -51.14
C HIS A 72 1.26 -73.65 -50.86
N THR A 73 0.84 -73.49 -49.62
CA THR A 73 -0.58 -73.45 -49.25
C THR A 73 -0.89 -72.18 -48.47
N VAL A 74 -2.18 -71.86 -48.40
CA VAL A 74 -2.78 -70.85 -47.54
C VAL A 74 -3.86 -71.57 -46.77
N THR A 75 -3.56 -71.85 -45.51
CA THR A 75 -4.39 -72.70 -44.66
C THR A 75 -4.67 -71.97 -43.36
N SER A 76 -5.94 -71.78 -43.03
CA SER A 76 -6.35 -71.07 -41.82
C SER A 76 -5.85 -71.78 -40.56
N GLY A 77 -5.63 -71.01 -39.50
CA GLY A 77 -5.20 -71.47 -38.19
C GLY A 77 -3.70 -71.34 -37.98
N THR A 78 -3.17 -72.05 -36.98
CA THR A 78 -1.75 -71.98 -36.60
C THR A 78 -1.04 -73.33 -36.76
N PRO A 79 0.27 -73.36 -37.06
CA PRO A 79 1.02 -74.61 -37.19
C PRO A 79 0.88 -75.52 -35.96
N GLY A 80 0.25 -76.69 -36.15
CA GLY A 80 0.04 -77.68 -35.08
C GLY A 80 -1.10 -77.37 -34.11
N GLY A 81 -1.91 -76.34 -34.39
CA GLY A 81 -3.13 -76.02 -33.64
C GLY A 81 -4.29 -76.97 -33.94
N ASP A 82 -5.32 -76.94 -33.10
CA ASP A 82 -6.57 -77.68 -33.31
C ASP A 82 -7.52 -76.99 -34.33
N ASP A 83 -7.15 -75.79 -34.79
CA ASP A 83 -7.89 -74.90 -35.69
C ASP A 83 -7.41 -74.94 -37.16
N VAL A 84 -6.46 -75.83 -37.46
CA VAL A 84 -5.87 -75.96 -38.80
C VAL A 84 -6.93 -76.32 -39.83
N ALA A 85 -6.98 -75.54 -40.92
CA ALA A 85 -7.88 -75.73 -42.06
C ALA A 85 -9.38 -75.67 -41.71
N VAL A 86 -9.75 -75.12 -40.55
CA VAL A 86 -11.16 -75.03 -40.12
C VAL A 86 -11.96 -74.01 -40.95
N LEU A 87 -11.36 -72.88 -41.31
CA LEU A 87 -12.03 -71.79 -42.03
C LEU A 87 -11.79 -71.86 -43.54
N PHE A 88 -10.53 -72.05 -43.95
CA PHE A 88 -10.16 -72.20 -45.36
C PHE A 88 -8.88 -73.01 -45.55
N ASP A 89 -8.79 -73.69 -46.68
CA ASP A 89 -7.60 -74.41 -47.13
C ASP A 89 -7.50 -74.31 -48.66
N SER A 90 -6.45 -73.64 -49.15
CA SER A 90 -6.21 -73.49 -50.57
C SER A 90 -5.84 -74.79 -51.28
N SER A 91 -5.48 -75.84 -50.53
CA SER A 91 -4.65 -76.94 -51.04
C SER A 91 -3.33 -76.40 -51.63
N LEU A 92 -2.63 -77.20 -52.46
CA LEU A 92 -1.38 -76.75 -53.10
C LEU A 92 -1.65 -75.68 -54.18
N ILE A 93 -1.11 -74.48 -53.94
CA ILE A 93 -0.96 -73.41 -54.90
C ILE A 93 0.39 -73.60 -55.60
N MET A 94 0.35 -74.01 -56.87
CA MET A 94 1.55 -74.31 -57.66
C MET A 94 2.39 -73.06 -57.93
N ALA A 95 3.71 -73.24 -58.05
CA ALA A 95 4.63 -72.17 -58.43
C ALA A 95 4.30 -71.59 -59.82
N GLY A 96 4.65 -70.32 -60.04
CA GLY A 96 4.50 -69.66 -61.34
C GLY A 96 3.20 -68.88 -61.53
N GLY A 97 2.66 -68.30 -60.45
CA GLY A 97 1.53 -67.36 -60.48
C GLY A 97 0.15 -67.99 -60.33
N ALA A 98 0.06 -69.23 -59.82
CA ALA A 98 -1.25 -69.76 -59.42
C ALA A 98 -1.76 -69.00 -58.18
N SER A 99 -3.07 -68.89 -58.05
CA SER A 99 -3.70 -68.15 -56.95
C SER A 99 -4.87 -68.88 -56.31
N PHE A 100 -5.22 -68.45 -55.10
CA PHE A 100 -6.38 -68.85 -54.32
C PHE A 100 -7.04 -67.62 -53.73
N SER A 101 -8.37 -67.59 -53.66
CA SER A 101 -9.11 -66.45 -53.10
C SER A 101 -10.09 -66.91 -52.03
N HIS A 102 -10.25 -66.09 -50.98
CA HIS A 102 -11.22 -66.29 -49.91
C HIS A 102 -11.88 -64.96 -49.52
N THR A 103 -13.21 -64.98 -49.37
CA THR A 103 -14.02 -63.84 -48.94
C THR A 103 -14.26 -63.93 -47.44
N PHE A 104 -14.11 -62.82 -46.72
CA PHE A 104 -14.31 -62.78 -45.27
C PHE A 104 -15.59 -62.00 -44.93
N ASP A 105 -16.59 -62.70 -44.38
CA ASP A 105 -17.91 -62.14 -44.14
C ASP A 105 -18.13 -61.62 -42.71
N ASP A 106 -17.17 -61.83 -41.81
CA ASP A 106 -17.25 -61.42 -40.40
C ASP A 106 -16.00 -60.62 -40.00
N ALA A 107 -16.16 -59.61 -39.14
CA ALA A 107 -15.02 -58.88 -38.58
C ALA A 107 -14.21 -59.77 -37.63
N GLY A 108 -12.88 -59.61 -37.67
CA GLY A 108 -11.97 -60.38 -36.83
C GLY A 108 -10.56 -60.48 -37.38
N THR A 109 -9.70 -61.16 -36.64
CA THR A 109 -8.36 -61.52 -37.11
C THR A 109 -8.31 -63.00 -37.44
N TYR A 110 -7.85 -63.30 -38.65
CA TYR A 110 -7.78 -64.63 -39.22
C TYR A 110 -6.32 -64.98 -39.49
N ASP A 111 -5.75 -65.82 -38.63
CA ASP A 111 -4.40 -66.34 -38.82
C ASP A 111 -4.40 -67.47 -39.86
N TYR A 112 -3.33 -67.54 -40.64
CA TYR A 112 -3.10 -68.60 -41.62
C TYR A 112 -1.62 -68.91 -41.79
N PHE A 113 -1.31 -70.07 -42.35
CA PHE A 113 0.06 -70.50 -42.59
C PHE A 113 0.17 -71.41 -43.82
N CYS A 114 1.41 -71.67 -44.24
CA CYS A 114 1.72 -72.69 -45.26
C CYS A 114 1.96 -74.05 -44.58
N MET A 115 1.17 -75.07 -44.93
CA MET A 115 1.30 -76.42 -44.34
C MET A 115 2.62 -77.11 -44.71
N VAL A 116 3.17 -76.83 -45.89
CA VAL A 116 4.42 -77.44 -46.37
C VAL A 116 5.64 -76.72 -45.76
N HIS A 117 5.48 -75.43 -45.44
CA HIS A 117 6.52 -74.55 -44.92
C HIS A 117 6.01 -73.85 -43.65
N PRO A 118 5.94 -74.56 -42.50
CA PRO A 118 5.22 -74.07 -41.31
C PRO A 118 5.75 -72.77 -40.68
N TRP A 119 6.94 -72.30 -41.07
CA TRP A 119 7.48 -71.00 -40.67
C TRP A 119 6.81 -69.82 -41.38
N MET A 120 6.13 -70.06 -42.51
CA MET A 120 5.36 -69.03 -43.20
C MET A 120 4.02 -68.85 -42.52
N ALA A 121 3.89 -67.82 -41.69
CA ALA A 121 2.65 -67.40 -41.06
C ALA A 121 2.24 -66.01 -41.54
N GLY A 122 0.94 -65.78 -41.65
CA GLY A 122 0.37 -64.47 -41.91
C GLY A 122 -1.01 -64.32 -41.30
N SER A 123 -1.55 -63.10 -41.34
CA SER A 123 -2.89 -62.83 -40.84
C SER A 123 -3.68 -61.84 -41.71
N VAL A 124 -5.00 -62.02 -41.72
CA VAL A 124 -5.98 -61.10 -42.30
C VAL A 124 -6.73 -60.42 -41.16
N ILE A 125 -6.80 -59.10 -41.16
CA ILE A 125 -7.60 -58.31 -40.23
C ILE A 125 -8.81 -57.78 -41.01
N VAL A 126 -10.00 -58.09 -40.53
CA VAL A 126 -11.28 -57.69 -41.15
C VAL A 126 -11.93 -56.68 -40.22
N GLU A 127 -12.06 -55.44 -40.68
CA GLU A 127 -12.60 -54.32 -39.91
C GLU A 127 -14.08 -54.08 -40.24
N ASP A 128 -14.85 -53.62 -39.25
CA ASP A 128 -16.19 -53.08 -39.45
C ASP A 128 -16.10 -51.56 -39.59
N GLU A 129 -16.12 -51.08 -40.84
CA GLU A 129 -16.02 -49.65 -41.20
C GLU A 129 -17.08 -48.81 -40.47
N ALA A 130 -18.26 -49.36 -40.17
CA ALA A 130 -19.33 -48.65 -39.48
C ALA A 130 -19.09 -48.49 -37.96
N GLU A 131 -18.42 -49.45 -37.32
CA GLU A 131 -18.01 -49.33 -35.91
C GLU A 131 -16.77 -48.44 -35.76
N ALA A 132 -15.84 -48.48 -36.72
CA ALA A 132 -14.63 -47.67 -36.71
C ALA A 132 -14.94 -46.16 -36.82
N ASP A 133 -15.83 -45.77 -37.74
CA ASP A 133 -16.25 -44.37 -37.91
C ASP A 133 -17.05 -43.86 -36.70
N ALA A 134 -17.94 -44.68 -36.13
CA ALA A 134 -18.72 -44.31 -34.95
C ALA A 134 -17.83 -44.12 -33.70
N ALA A 135 -16.79 -44.92 -33.54
CA ALA A 135 -15.82 -44.78 -32.45
C ALA A 135 -14.96 -43.51 -32.61
N ALA A 136 -14.57 -43.17 -33.85
CA ALA A 136 -13.82 -41.95 -34.14
C ALA A 136 -14.66 -40.69 -33.89
N GLU A 137 -15.93 -40.68 -34.31
CA GLU A 137 -16.84 -39.55 -34.11
C GLU A 137 -17.16 -39.33 -32.61
N ALA A 138 -17.32 -40.42 -31.84
CA ALA A 138 -17.52 -40.33 -30.39
C ALA A 138 -16.29 -39.78 -29.65
N ALA A 139 -15.08 -40.16 -30.06
CA ALA A 139 -13.85 -39.67 -29.47
C ALA A 139 -13.61 -38.17 -29.78
N GLU A 140 -13.95 -37.73 -30.99
CA GLU A 140 -13.84 -36.32 -31.38
C GLU A 140 -14.87 -35.45 -30.64
N ALA A 141 -16.08 -35.96 -30.41
CA ALA A 141 -17.10 -35.28 -29.62
C ALA A 141 -16.72 -35.12 -28.14
N ASP A 142 -16.10 -36.14 -27.53
CA ASP A 142 -15.65 -36.09 -26.13
C ASP A 142 -14.50 -35.09 -25.94
N ALA A 143 -13.52 -35.09 -26.86
CA ALA A 143 -12.42 -34.13 -26.86
C ALA A 143 -12.91 -32.67 -27.05
N ALA A 144 -13.91 -32.46 -27.91
CA ALA A 144 -14.51 -31.14 -28.11
C ALA A 144 -15.27 -30.65 -26.87
N ALA A 145 -15.95 -31.55 -26.15
CA ALA A 145 -16.66 -31.23 -24.92
C ALA A 145 -15.68 -30.85 -23.79
N GLU A 146 -14.57 -31.59 -23.64
CA GLU A 146 -13.55 -31.30 -22.64
C GLU A 146 -12.85 -29.96 -22.90
N ALA A 147 -12.49 -29.68 -24.16
CA ALA A 147 -11.88 -28.40 -24.54
C ALA A 147 -12.83 -27.20 -24.32
N THR A 148 -14.14 -27.40 -24.52
CA THR A 148 -15.14 -26.36 -24.28
C THR A 148 -15.28 -26.07 -22.78
N ALA A 149 -15.30 -27.12 -21.94
CA ALA A 149 -15.37 -26.97 -20.48
C ALA A 149 -14.12 -26.28 -19.91
N GLU A 150 -12.93 -26.60 -20.42
CA GLU A 150 -11.68 -25.95 -20.01
C GLU A 150 -11.63 -24.46 -20.42
N ALA A 151 -12.14 -24.13 -21.61
CA ALA A 151 -12.25 -22.76 -22.07
C ALA A 151 -13.24 -21.92 -21.25
N GLU A 152 -14.41 -22.49 -20.90
CA GLU A 152 -15.39 -21.81 -20.04
C GLU A 152 -14.86 -21.56 -18.63
N ALA A 153 -14.19 -22.55 -18.03
CA ALA A 153 -13.56 -22.41 -16.72
C ALA A 153 -12.45 -21.34 -16.70
N THR A 154 -11.67 -21.27 -17.78
CA THR A 154 -10.63 -20.24 -17.94
C THR A 154 -11.23 -18.85 -18.06
N ALA A 155 -12.29 -18.70 -18.87
CA ALA A 155 -12.99 -17.42 -19.04
C ALA A 155 -13.64 -16.93 -17.73
N GLU A 156 -14.22 -17.83 -16.93
CA GLU A 156 -14.79 -17.49 -15.62
C GLU A 156 -13.70 -17.04 -14.63
N ALA A 157 -12.54 -17.71 -14.61
CA ALA A 157 -11.41 -17.34 -13.78
C ALA A 157 -10.82 -15.97 -14.16
N GLU A 158 -10.70 -15.68 -15.46
CA GLU A 158 -10.23 -14.38 -15.95
C GLU A 158 -11.21 -13.25 -15.62
N ALA A 159 -12.51 -13.49 -15.75
CA ALA A 159 -13.54 -12.52 -15.36
C ALA A 159 -13.52 -12.22 -13.85
N ALA A 160 -13.34 -13.25 -13.02
CA ALA A 160 -13.20 -13.10 -11.57
C ALA A 160 -11.93 -12.32 -11.18
N ALA A 161 -10.81 -12.59 -11.86
CA ALA A 161 -9.55 -11.87 -11.65
C ALA A 161 -9.68 -10.37 -12.04
N ALA A 162 -10.32 -10.07 -13.17
CA ALA A 162 -10.57 -8.71 -13.61
C ALA A 162 -11.46 -7.93 -12.61
N ALA A 163 -12.50 -8.58 -12.07
CA ALA A 163 -13.37 -7.97 -11.06
C ALA A 163 -12.61 -7.70 -9.74
N ALA A 164 -11.72 -8.60 -9.33
CA ALA A 164 -10.89 -8.43 -8.13
C ALA A 164 -9.89 -7.26 -8.27
N ILE A 165 -9.28 -7.12 -9.46
CA ILE A 165 -8.38 -5.99 -9.77
C ILE A 165 -9.15 -4.67 -9.70
N ALA A 166 -10.31 -4.57 -10.35
CA ALA A 166 -11.13 -3.36 -10.31
C ALA A 166 -11.55 -2.96 -8.88
N ALA A 167 -11.85 -3.95 -8.03
CA ALA A 167 -12.16 -3.71 -6.63
C ALA A 167 -10.96 -3.20 -5.81
N LEU A 168 -9.74 -3.65 -6.12
CA LEU A 168 -8.51 -3.16 -5.48
C LEU A 168 -8.19 -1.73 -5.91
N GLU A 169 -8.31 -1.42 -7.20
CA GLU A 169 -8.11 -0.07 -7.73
C GLU A 169 -9.08 0.93 -7.11
N ALA A 170 -10.36 0.55 -6.95
CA ALA A 170 -11.35 1.39 -6.27
C ALA A 170 -11.01 1.64 -4.79
N LYS A 171 -10.47 0.63 -4.08
CA LYS A 171 -10.02 0.78 -2.69
C LYS A 171 -8.81 1.70 -2.58
N GLN A 172 -7.85 1.60 -3.50
CA GLN A 172 -6.67 2.46 -3.52
C GLN A 172 -7.07 3.92 -3.77
N ALA A 173 -7.93 4.18 -4.75
CA ALA A 173 -8.44 5.53 -5.01
C ALA A 173 -9.16 6.14 -3.79
N ALA A 174 -9.93 5.33 -3.05
CA ALA A 174 -10.56 5.77 -1.81
C ALA A 174 -9.55 6.10 -0.69
N ALA A 175 -8.46 5.34 -0.59
CA ALA A 175 -7.39 5.59 0.38
C ALA A 175 -6.63 6.88 0.07
N GLU A 176 -6.26 7.11 -1.20
CA GLU A 176 -5.60 8.35 -1.65
C GLU A 176 -6.48 9.58 -1.39
N ALA A 177 -7.79 9.48 -1.63
CA ALA A 177 -8.74 10.55 -1.32
C ALA A 177 -8.83 10.85 0.20
N ALA A 178 -8.73 9.81 1.04
CA ALA A 178 -8.73 9.98 2.49
C ALA A 178 -7.44 10.65 2.99
N GLU A 179 -6.28 10.28 2.43
CA GLU A 179 -4.99 10.90 2.73
C GLU A 179 -4.97 12.38 2.33
N ALA A 180 -5.48 12.72 1.14
CA ALA A 180 -5.61 14.11 0.70
C ALA A 180 -6.49 14.95 1.66
N LYS A 181 -7.57 14.37 2.19
CA LYS A 181 -8.42 15.03 3.17
C LYS A 181 -7.71 15.25 4.51
N GLN A 182 -6.88 14.29 4.95
CA GLN A 182 -6.08 14.47 6.16
C GLN A 182 -5.00 15.54 5.99
N ALA A 183 -4.34 15.58 4.84
CA ALA A 183 -3.35 16.63 4.52
C ALA A 183 -4.00 18.03 4.52
N ALA A 184 -5.19 18.17 3.92
CA ALA A 184 -5.94 19.43 3.95
C ALA A 184 -6.35 19.85 5.38
N ALA A 185 -6.75 18.91 6.21
CA ALA A 185 -7.08 19.19 7.61
C ALA A 185 -5.85 19.63 8.42
N ALA A 186 -4.70 18.97 8.22
CA ALA A 186 -3.44 19.35 8.87
C ALA A 186 -2.99 20.76 8.46
N ALA A 187 -3.11 21.11 7.18
CA ALA A 187 -2.80 22.46 6.69
C ALA A 187 -3.71 23.52 7.32
N ALA A 188 -5.01 23.24 7.49
CA ALA A 188 -5.95 24.16 8.15
C ALA A 188 -5.60 24.38 9.64
N ILE A 189 -5.17 23.33 10.35
CA ILE A 189 -4.72 23.44 11.74
C ILE A 189 -3.47 24.32 11.84
N ALA A 190 -2.49 24.12 10.95
CA ALA A 190 -1.26 24.92 10.95
C ALA A 190 -1.53 26.42 10.73
N ILE A 191 -2.53 26.78 9.92
CA ILE A 191 -2.96 28.17 9.73
C ILE A 191 -3.51 28.75 11.03
N ILE A 192 -4.40 28.01 11.72
CA ILE A 192 -4.99 28.44 12.99
C ILE A 192 -3.92 28.60 14.07
N GLU A 193 -2.96 27.69 14.14
CA GLU A 193 -1.84 27.77 15.09
C GLU A 193 -0.96 29.02 14.83
N ALA A 194 -0.72 29.36 13.56
CA ALA A 194 0.02 30.56 13.19
C ALA A 194 -0.76 31.85 13.57
N GLU A 195 -2.08 31.89 13.34
CA GLU A 195 -2.92 33.02 13.75
C GLU A 195 -2.95 33.19 15.28
N GLN A 196 -3.06 32.09 16.03
CA GLN A 196 -3.04 32.13 17.50
C GLN A 196 -1.68 32.59 18.05
N ALA A 197 -0.57 32.17 17.44
CA ALA A 197 0.76 32.64 17.80
C ALA A 197 0.90 34.16 17.59
N ALA A 198 0.44 34.68 16.44
CA ALA A 198 0.47 36.11 16.15
C ALA A 198 -0.42 36.92 17.13
N ALA A 199 -1.60 36.39 17.49
CA ALA A 199 -2.47 37.02 18.48
C ALA A 199 -1.84 37.05 19.89
N ALA A 200 -1.11 35.99 20.27
CA ALA A 200 -0.40 35.94 21.55
C ALA A 200 0.76 36.95 21.61
N GLU A 201 1.51 37.12 20.52
CA GLU A 201 2.58 38.12 20.41
C GLU A 201 2.02 39.54 20.51
N ALA A 202 0.90 39.83 19.84
CA ALA A 202 0.22 41.11 19.93
C ALA A 202 -0.27 41.40 21.37
N ALA A 203 -0.84 40.41 22.05
CA ALA A 203 -1.26 40.55 23.45
C ALA A 203 -0.09 40.76 24.40
N ALA A 204 1.06 40.12 24.15
CA ALA A 204 2.29 40.33 24.92
C ALA A 204 2.85 41.74 24.71
N ALA A 205 2.81 42.26 23.48
CA ALA A 205 3.20 43.63 23.18
C ALA A 205 2.29 44.66 23.86
N GLU A 206 0.97 44.44 23.87
CA GLU A 206 0.01 45.29 24.58
C GLU A 206 0.25 45.28 26.10
N ALA A 207 0.51 44.11 26.68
CA ALA A 207 0.84 43.97 28.10
C ALA A 207 2.16 44.69 28.47
N ALA A 208 3.17 44.63 27.59
CA ALA A 208 4.42 45.36 27.77
C ALA A 208 4.20 46.89 27.67
N MET A 209 3.34 47.34 26.76
CA MET A 209 3.01 48.77 26.62
C MET A 209 2.21 49.29 27.82
N ALA A 210 1.32 48.47 28.39
CA ALA A 210 0.61 48.78 29.64
C ALA A 210 1.55 48.83 30.86
N ALA A 211 2.65 48.06 30.87
CA ALA A 211 3.68 48.15 31.89
C ALA A 211 4.58 49.39 31.77
N ALA A 212 4.57 50.07 30.63
CA ALA A 212 5.37 51.27 30.32
C ALA A 212 4.60 52.60 30.47
N ALA A 213 3.33 52.58 30.86
CA ALA A 213 2.59 53.80 31.23
C ALA A 213 3.09 54.33 32.58
N PRO A 214 3.15 55.67 32.79
CA PRO A 214 3.69 56.25 34.01
C PRO A 214 2.85 55.79 35.22
N ARG A 215 3.48 55.05 36.14
CA ARG A 215 2.86 54.68 37.42
C ARG A 215 2.91 55.89 38.34
N GLU A 216 1.76 56.28 38.86
CA GLU A 216 1.65 57.08 40.08
C GLU A 216 0.43 56.60 40.91
N PRO A 217 0.41 56.82 42.23
CA PRO A 217 1.23 57.78 42.98
C PRO A 217 2.49 57.17 43.58
N ALA A 218 3.57 57.94 43.53
CA ALA A 218 4.72 57.72 44.37
C ALA A 218 4.28 57.75 45.86
N ILE A 219 4.81 56.83 46.66
CA ILE A 219 4.45 56.71 48.07
C ILE A 219 5.07 57.90 48.80
N ASP A 220 4.23 58.68 49.50
CA ASP A 220 4.70 59.74 50.38
C ASP A 220 5.17 59.12 51.71
N LEU A 221 6.46 59.25 51.98
CA LEU A 221 7.15 58.73 53.14
C LEU A 221 7.21 59.73 54.30
N VAL A 222 6.51 60.87 54.22
CA VAL A 222 6.50 61.90 55.27
C VAL A 222 6.10 61.35 56.65
N ASP A 223 5.20 60.37 56.70
CA ASP A 223 4.78 59.72 57.96
C ASP A 223 5.58 58.43 58.27
N THR A 224 6.46 58.01 57.36
CA THR A 224 7.19 56.73 57.43
C THR A 224 8.63 56.93 57.88
N LEU A 225 9.31 57.97 57.37
CA LEU A 225 10.68 58.27 57.73
C LEU A 225 10.76 59.18 58.96
N SER A 226 11.71 58.90 59.84
CA SER A 226 11.97 59.74 61.00
C SER A 226 12.81 60.95 60.59
N TYR A 227 12.26 62.16 60.76
CA TYR A 227 12.98 63.41 60.51
C TYR A 227 12.67 64.49 61.55
N ASN A 228 13.53 65.49 61.60
CA ASN A 228 13.35 66.73 62.36
C ASN A 228 13.82 67.91 61.49
N ILE A 229 13.05 69.00 61.49
CA ILE A 229 13.37 70.20 60.71
C ILE A 229 13.29 71.44 61.58
N SER A 230 14.26 72.33 61.43
CA SER A 230 14.23 73.70 61.97
C SER A 230 14.14 74.71 60.81
N GLY A 231 13.61 75.92 61.02
CA GLY A 231 13.51 76.95 59.96
C GLY A 231 12.41 76.73 58.90
N GLY A 232 11.68 75.60 58.93
CA GLY A 232 10.63 75.31 57.96
C GLY A 232 9.75 74.11 58.32
N SER A 233 9.02 73.59 57.33
CA SER A 233 8.24 72.36 57.44
C SER A 233 8.41 71.46 56.20
N VAL A 234 8.24 70.15 56.36
CA VAL A 234 8.26 69.19 55.25
C VAL A 234 6.82 68.89 54.83
N SER A 235 6.55 68.95 53.52
CA SER A 235 5.22 68.75 52.94
C SER A 235 5.03 67.36 52.33
N SER A 236 6.08 66.77 51.75
CA SER A 236 6.08 65.41 51.23
C SER A 236 7.51 64.88 51.14
N ILE A 237 7.67 63.56 51.28
CA ILE A 237 8.92 62.86 51.02
C ILE A 237 8.66 61.77 50.00
N ILE A 238 9.10 61.95 48.77
CA ILE A 238 8.73 61.07 47.65
C ILE A 238 9.97 60.40 47.09
N THR A 239 9.93 59.07 46.94
CA THR A 239 11.00 58.33 46.23
C THR A 239 10.73 58.24 44.74
N ASN A 240 11.77 58.42 43.93
CA ASN A 240 11.78 58.21 42.49
C ASN A 240 12.64 56.98 42.17
N SER A 241 12.00 55.91 41.69
CA SER A 241 12.67 54.65 41.33
C SER A 241 13.50 54.73 40.05
N ASP A 242 13.16 55.65 39.15
CA ASP A 242 13.84 55.78 37.86
C ASP A 242 15.20 56.45 38.03
N ASP A 243 15.28 57.41 38.96
CA ASP A 243 16.48 58.20 39.23
C ASP A 243 17.20 57.83 40.54
N ALA A 244 16.67 56.86 41.29
CA ALA A 244 17.16 56.44 42.62
C ALA A 244 17.28 57.61 43.62
N THR A 245 16.33 58.55 43.57
CA THR A 245 16.32 59.74 44.42
C THR A 245 15.16 59.74 45.41
N LEU A 246 15.34 60.44 46.52
CA LEU A 246 14.32 60.76 47.50
C LEU A 246 14.21 62.28 47.57
N VAL A 247 13.04 62.80 47.21
CA VAL A 247 12.76 64.23 47.10
C VAL A 247 11.91 64.66 48.29
N VAL A 248 12.49 65.53 49.12
CA VAL A 248 11.83 66.19 50.25
C VAL A 248 11.36 67.56 49.78
N ALA A 249 10.06 67.77 49.76
CA ALA A 249 9.47 69.08 49.51
C ALA A 249 9.40 69.88 50.83
N VAL A 250 10.09 71.02 50.86
CA VAL A 250 10.25 71.85 52.06
C VAL A 250 9.57 73.20 51.85
N ASP A 251 8.94 73.73 52.89
CA ASP A 251 8.52 75.13 52.98
C ASP A 251 9.40 75.82 54.02
N ALA A 252 10.52 76.39 53.57
CA ALA A 252 11.53 77.03 54.41
C ALA A 252 11.22 78.52 54.62
N SER A 253 10.75 78.87 55.83
CA SER A 253 10.42 80.26 56.21
C SER A 253 11.62 81.04 56.76
N ASP A 254 12.66 80.34 57.24
CA ASP A 254 13.91 80.86 57.77
C ASP A 254 15.04 79.86 57.46
N ASP A 255 16.30 80.26 57.67
CA ASP A 255 17.44 79.36 57.55
C ASP A 255 17.35 78.25 58.61
N GLY A 256 17.74 77.04 58.25
CA GLY A 256 17.51 75.87 59.10
C GLY A 256 18.28 74.63 58.71
N GLU A 257 17.99 73.53 59.39
CA GLU A 257 18.57 72.22 59.13
C GLU A 257 17.49 71.14 59.11
N LEU A 258 17.58 70.24 58.13
CA LEU A 258 16.82 68.99 58.06
C LEU A 258 17.71 67.85 58.57
N SER A 259 17.30 67.20 59.67
CA SER A 259 17.86 65.94 60.11
C SER A 259 16.92 64.79 59.73
N ILE A 260 17.38 63.85 58.92
CA ILE A 260 16.55 62.75 58.40
C ILE A 260 17.30 61.43 58.45
N THR A 261 16.64 60.40 58.99
CA THR A 261 17.20 59.04 59.06
C THR A 261 16.77 58.23 57.85
N MET A 262 17.73 57.82 57.02
CA MET A 262 17.48 56.97 55.84
C MET A 262 17.18 55.54 56.24
N ASP A 263 16.28 54.91 55.51
CA ASP A 263 15.94 53.50 55.64
C ASP A 263 16.18 52.80 54.29
N SER A 264 16.99 51.74 54.32
CA SER A 264 17.37 50.95 53.13
C SER A 264 16.21 50.19 52.49
N ASN A 265 15.07 50.09 53.16
CA ASN A 265 13.85 49.57 52.56
C ASN A 265 13.24 50.53 51.52
N TYR A 266 13.65 51.80 51.49
CA TYR A 266 13.14 52.81 50.55
C TYR A 266 14.25 53.41 49.68
N ILE A 267 15.40 53.75 50.26
CA ILE A 267 16.56 54.26 49.51
C ILE A 267 17.85 53.64 50.04
N THR A 268 18.63 53.04 49.15
CA THR A 268 19.91 52.40 49.48
C THR A 268 21.05 53.38 49.23
N ALA A 269 22.01 53.48 50.15
CA ALA A 269 23.25 54.23 49.98
C ALA A 269 24.10 53.68 48.82
N PHE A 270 25.10 54.45 48.37
CA PHE A 270 26.12 53.94 47.45
C PHE A 270 27.00 52.85 48.10
N ASP A 271 27.84 52.19 47.30
CA ASP A 271 28.72 51.10 47.76
C ASP A 271 29.71 51.52 48.86
N ASP A 272 29.90 52.82 49.06
CA ASP A 272 30.71 53.43 50.13
C ASP A 272 29.88 53.94 51.32
N ASP A 273 28.62 53.51 51.42
CA ASP A 273 27.62 53.94 52.39
C ASP A 273 27.29 55.45 52.36
N SER A 274 27.67 56.16 51.29
CA SER A 274 27.39 57.59 51.13
C SER A 274 26.05 57.87 50.43
N TYR A 275 25.58 59.11 50.60
CA TYR A 275 24.50 59.71 49.82
C TYR A 275 24.99 60.99 49.17
N PHE A 276 24.29 61.43 48.13
CA PHE A 276 24.53 62.73 47.52
C PHE A 276 23.32 63.63 47.73
N VAL A 277 23.52 64.91 48.08
CA VAL A 277 22.42 65.82 48.46
C VAL A 277 22.44 67.07 47.62
N LEU A 278 21.28 67.40 47.06
CA LEU A 278 21.01 68.61 46.31
C LEU A 278 19.94 69.44 47.02
N VAL A 279 20.19 70.73 47.22
CA VAL A 279 19.19 71.69 47.70
C VAL A 279 18.85 72.62 46.53
N ASN A 280 17.58 72.69 46.13
CA ASN A 280 17.13 73.42 44.94
C ASN A 280 17.98 73.14 43.68
N ASN A 281 18.37 71.86 43.48
CA ASN A 281 19.24 71.38 42.38
C ASN A 281 20.72 71.81 42.45
N GLU A 282 21.19 72.41 43.53
CA GLU A 282 22.60 72.70 43.77
C GLU A 282 23.18 71.78 44.84
N GLU A 283 24.39 71.28 44.63
CA GLU A 283 25.08 70.40 45.58
C GLU A 283 25.49 71.18 46.83
N VAL A 284 25.16 70.64 48.00
CA VAL A 284 25.47 71.25 49.29
C VAL A 284 26.32 70.34 50.15
N TRP A 285 27.10 70.95 51.03
CA TRP A 285 27.77 70.21 52.08
C TRP A 285 26.77 69.83 53.18
N PHE A 286 26.79 68.55 53.58
CA PHE A 286 25.95 68.03 54.65
C PHE A 286 26.80 67.16 55.60
N SER A 287 26.26 66.83 56.78
CA SER A 287 26.89 65.91 57.71
C SER A 287 26.15 64.57 57.72
N GLN A 288 26.90 63.47 57.68
CA GLN A 288 26.35 62.12 57.74
C GLN A 288 26.94 61.36 58.93
N ASP A 289 26.06 60.80 59.78
CA ASP A 289 26.42 59.86 60.85
C ASP A 289 25.63 58.55 60.66
N GLY A 290 26.28 57.56 60.05
CA GLY A 290 25.62 56.34 59.60
C GLY A 290 24.50 56.64 58.60
N ASN A 291 23.26 56.29 58.96
CA ASN A 291 22.06 56.54 58.15
C ASN A 291 21.39 57.89 58.43
N ASN A 292 21.88 58.69 59.37
CA ASN A 292 21.29 59.98 59.68
C ASN A 292 22.01 61.11 58.95
N LEU A 293 21.29 61.84 58.10
CA LEU A 293 21.80 63.01 57.37
C LEU A 293 21.36 64.28 58.08
N THR A 294 22.24 65.25 58.18
CA THR A 294 21.95 66.62 58.65
C THR A 294 22.30 67.60 57.54
N ILE A 295 21.27 68.20 56.95
CA ILE A 295 21.35 68.98 55.72
C ILE A 295 20.95 70.43 56.04
N PRO A 296 21.89 71.39 55.97
CA PRO A 296 21.57 72.80 56.13
C PRO A 296 20.87 73.34 54.88
N PHE A 297 19.94 74.28 55.08
CA PHE A 297 19.23 74.96 54.00
C PHE A 297 18.96 76.43 54.35
N GLU A 298 18.79 77.26 53.32
CA GLU A 298 18.45 78.68 53.46
C GLU A 298 16.94 78.92 53.31
N ALA A 299 16.45 80.05 53.83
CA ALA A 299 15.07 80.49 53.64
C ALA A 299 14.69 80.54 52.15
N GLY A 300 13.49 80.05 51.82
CA GLY A 300 13.04 79.90 50.43
C GLY A 300 13.50 78.61 49.74
N THR A 301 14.13 77.68 50.46
CA THR A 301 14.33 76.30 49.99
C THR A 301 12.99 75.60 49.78
N GLU A 302 12.75 75.11 48.56
CA GLU A 302 11.52 74.40 48.18
C GLU A 302 11.74 72.88 48.08
N LYS A 303 12.98 72.46 47.81
CA LYS A 303 13.30 71.07 47.50
C LYS A 303 14.67 70.66 48.01
N ILE A 304 14.72 69.52 48.70
CA ILE A 304 15.96 68.81 49.05
C ILE A 304 15.89 67.42 48.42
N GLU A 305 16.84 67.07 47.58
CA GLU A 305 16.91 65.81 46.86
C GLU A 305 18.12 64.99 47.33
N ILE A 306 17.86 63.78 47.81
CA ILE A 306 18.85 62.84 48.33
C ILE A 306 18.97 61.70 47.33
N VAL A 307 20.15 61.48 46.78
CA VAL A 307 20.44 60.48 45.76
C VAL A 307 21.20 59.32 46.39
N GLY A 308 20.73 58.09 46.11
CA GLY A 308 21.36 56.85 46.53
C GLY A 308 21.71 55.96 45.33
N SER A 309 22.02 54.69 45.59
CA SER A 309 22.31 53.69 44.54
C SER A 309 21.06 53.05 43.96
N ALA A 310 20.01 52.90 44.77
CA ALA A 310 18.75 52.31 44.36
C ALA A 310 17.63 52.74 45.30
N VAL A 311 16.48 53.09 44.72
CA VAL A 311 15.22 53.14 45.45
C VAL A 311 14.59 51.76 45.36
N VAL A 312 14.26 51.15 46.50
CA VAL A 312 13.62 49.84 46.54
C VAL A 312 12.12 50.05 46.31
N PRO A 313 11.58 49.69 45.14
CA PRO A 313 10.15 49.86 44.91
C PRO A 313 9.42 48.72 45.63
N GLU A 314 8.34 49.01 46.33
CA GLU A 314 7.49 48.00 46.99
C GLU A 314 6.68 47.18 45.97
N PHE A 315 7.32 46.46 45.05
CA PHE A 315 6.66 45.47 44.18
C PHE A 315 6.72 44.05 44.77
N GLY A 316 6.75 43.92 46.10
CA GLY A 316 7.00 42.65 46.79
C GLY A 316 5.91 41.58 46.69
N THR A 317 4.65 41.94 46.40
CA THR A 317 3.55 40.95 46.34
C THR A 317 2.85 40.91 45.00
N ILE A 318 2.49 42.06 44.42
CA ILE A 318 1.70 42.09 43.19
C ILE A 318 2.54 41.65 41.97
N ALA A 319 3.80 42.11 41.86
CA ALA A 319 4.66 41.69 40.75
C ALA A 319 5.02 40.19 40.82
N MET A 320 5.22 39.66 42.03
CA MET A 320 5.43 38.22 42.25
C MET A 320 4.20 37.38 41.88
N VAL A 321 2.99 37.85 42.20
CA VAL A 321 1.75 37.15 41.81
C VAL A 321 1.55 37.19 40.30
N VAL A 322 1.78 38.33 39.65
CA VAL A 322 1.66 38.45 38.18
C VAL A 322 2.68 37.56 37.48
N LEU A 323 3.93 37.52 37.96
CA LEU A 323 4.97 36.62 37.45
C LEU A 323 4.59 35.15 37.64
N ALA A 324 4.09 34.77 38.82
CA ALA A 324 3.67 33.39 39.11
C ALA A 324 2.50 32.95 38.22
N VAL A 325 1.50 33.80 38.01
CA VAL A 325 0.35 33.50 37.13
C VAL A 325 0.79 33.38 35.68
N ALA A 326 1.73 34.21 35.22
CA ALA A 326 2.29 34.13 33.87
C ALA A 326 3.05 32.81 33.64
N ILE A 327 3.92 32.40 34.58
CA ILE A 327 4.68 31.15 34.49
C ILE A 327 3.74 29.94 34.49
N ILE A 328 2.72 29.92 35.36
CA ILE A 328 1.73 28.83 35.41
C ILE A 328 0.97 28.73 34.08
N SER A 329 0.57 29.86 33.50
CA SER A 329 -0.16 29.89 32.22
C SER A 329 0.69 29.32 31.07
N ILE A 330 1.98 29.67 31.02
CA ILE A 330 2.92 29.14 30.01
C ILE A 330 3.11 27.64 30.17
N ILE A 331 3.27 27.14 31.41
CA ILE A 331 3.42 25.70 31.66
C ILE A 331 2.16 24.93 31.23
N VAL A 332 0.96 25.45 31.54
CA VAL A 332 -0.31 24.84 31.14
C VAL A 332 -0.46 24.78 29.62
N ILE A 333 -0.08 25.86 28.91
CA ILE A 333 -0.12 25.89 27.45
C ILE A 333 0.87 24.88 26.86
N THR A 334 2.11 24.87 27.35
CA THR A 334 3.18 24.00 26.84
C THR A 334 2.91 22.51 27.13
N ALA A 335 2.30 22.19 28.27
CA ALA A 335 1.90 20.83 28.61
C ALA A 335 0.77 20.30 27.70
N LYS A 336 -0.12 21.18 27.23
CA LYS A 336 -1.20 20.80 26.31
C LYS A 336 -0.74 20.53 24.87
N THR A 337 0.32 21.20 24.41
CA THR A 337 0.85 21.04 23.04
C THR A 337 1.78 19.84 22.88
N LYS A 338 2.50 19.40 23.91
CA LYS A 338 3.43 18.25 23.81
C LYS A 338 2.76 16.88 23.58
N THR A 339 1.46 16.74 23.83
CA THR A 339 0.75 15.45 23.65
C THR A 339 0.34 15.12 22.21
N GLN A 340 0.58 15.99 21.22
CA GLN A 340 0.23 15.74 19.81
C GLN A 340 1.40 15.47 18.85
N LEU A 341 2.65 15.58 19.30
CA LEU A 341 3.86 15.40 18.47
C LEU A 341 4.54 14.04 18.64
N ILE A 342 3.77 12.94 18.69
CA ILE A 342 4.32 11.60 18.50
C ILE A 342 3.91 11.11 17.10
N PRO A 343 4.80 11.13 16.09
CA PRO A 343 4.51 10.48 14.83
C PRO A 343 4.50 8.97 15.09
N LYS A 344 3.40 8.31 14.73
CA LYS A 344 3.33 6.85 14.74
C LYS A 344 4.24 6.33 13.62
N LEU A 345 5.32 5.66 14.02
CA LEU A 345 6.12 4.77 13.18
C LEU A 345 5.52 3.37 13.22
#